data_AF-A0AA97HEE7-F1
#
_entry.id   AF-A0AA97HEE7-F1
#
_cell.length_a   1.000
_cell.length_b   1.000
_cell.length_c   1.000
_cell.angle_alpha   90.00
_cell.angle_beta   90.00
_cell.angle_gamma   90.00
#
_symmetry.space_group_name_H-M   'P 1'
#
loop_
_entity.id
_entity.type
_entity.pdbx_description
1 polymer ?
#
loop_
_entity_poly.entity_id
_entity_poly.type
_entity_poly.pdbx_seq_one_letter_code
_entity_poly.pdbx_strand_id
1 'polypeptide(L)'
;MSDATHEGRLVIGLSQGFVLAYSDFEAEFASGLLPNPALFRSHALDRADLKTLFGGSLSSEVVGFPGKSIRREPTDSDMRRQMESLLISSERTLVTSVFTKNDETIHRSIWPFYAIDNTCVNCHNETQGLSGEDRWKLGDLMGAQVVEKNIKPEQQALKRDSLGISVLIFFAVFALSYCVALFTRQIFLTKELQMLATTDAMTGCINRREMYKRINHLQGYSKRRCTNARY
;
A
#
# COMPACT_ATOMS: atom_id res chain seq x y z
N MET A 1 -3.43 -1.54 0.30
CA MET A 1 -3.90 -0.62 1.36
C MET A 1 -4.29 0.74 0.82
N SER A 2 -3.46 1.42 0.01
CA SER A 2 -3.85 2.68 -0.65
C SER A 2 -5.19 2.55 -1.39
N ASP A 3 -5.38 1.49 -2.18
CA ASP A 3 -6.60 1.22 -2.94
C ASP A 3 -7.87 1.10 -2.07
N ALA A 4 -7.82 0.29 -1.00
CA ALA A 4 -8.93 0.15 -0.04
C ALA A 4 -9.35 1.50 0.60
N THR A 5 -8.37 2.35 0.90
CA THR A 5 -8.63 3.69 1.43
C THR A 5 -9.16 4.64 0.35
N HIS A 6 -8.71 4.53 -0.90
CA HIS A 6 -9.21 5.33 -2.02
C HIS A 6 -10.67 5.01 -2.36
N GLU A 7 -11.01 3.73 -2.52
CA GLU A 7 -12.39 3.29 -2.76
C GLU A 7 -13.30 3.66 -1.59
N GLY A 8 -12.84 3.47 -0.35
CA GLY A 8 -13.58 3.89 0.83
C GLY A 8 -13.84 5.40 0.85
N ARG A 9 -12.83 6.23 0.53
CA ARG A 9 -13.02 7.68 0.39
C ARG A 9 -14.00 8.05 -0.71
N LEU A 10 -14.00 7.34 -1.84
CA LEU A 10 -14.95 7.58 -2.93
C LEU A 10 -16.39 7.31 -2.49
N VAL A 11 -16.65 6.13 -1.91
CA VAL A 11 -18.00 5.75 -1.43
C VAL A 11 -18.52 6.77 -0.41
N ILE A 12 -17.64 7.25 0.46
CA ILE A 12 -17.99 8.23 1.48
C ILE A 12 -18.24 9.60 0.90
N GLY A 13 -17.36 10.07 0.01
CA GLY A 13 -17.53 11.34 -0.68
C GLY A 13 -18.84 11.39 -1.46
N LEU A 14 -19.17 10.32 -2.18
CA LEU A 14 -20.46 10.19 -2.90
C LEU A 14 -21.65 10.18 -1.93
N SER A 15 -21.57 9.38 -0.86
CA SER A 15 -22.64 9.28 0.13
C SER A 15 -22.88 10.60 0.86
N GLN A 16 -21.81 11.31 1.26
CA GLN A 16 -21.88 12.61 1.91
C GLN A 16 -22.39 13.68 0.96
N GLY A 17 -21.85 13.75 -0.27
CA GLY A 17 -22.29 14.72 -1.26
C GLY A 17 -23.78 14.60 -1.59
N PHE A 18 -24.30 13.37 -1.69
CA PHE A 18 -25.71 13.14 -1.93
C PHE A 18 -26.60 13.54 -0.74
N VAL A 19 -26.15 13.30 0.50
CA VAL A 19 -26.87 13.73 1.70
C VAL A 19 -26.90 15.25 1.81
N LEU A 20 -25.79 15.93 1.54
CA LEU A 20 -25.73 17.39 1.54
C LEU A 20 -26.69 17.96 0.49
N ALA A 21 -26.63 17.46 -0.74
CA ALA A 21 -27.54 17.89 -1.81
C ALA A 21 -29.02 17.62 -1.46
N TYR A 22 -29.32 16.50 -0.81
CA TYR A 22 -30.67 16.18 -0.34
C TYR A 22 -31.13 17.13 0.77
N SER A 23 -30.29 17.41 1.75
CA SER A 23 -30.60 18.34 2.84
C SER A 23 -30.80 19.77 2.33
N ASP A 24 -29.98 20.22 1.39
CA ASP A 24 -30.13 21.54 0.76
C ASP A 24 -31.49 21.62 0.02
N PHE A 25 -31.83 20.56 -0.74
CA PHE A 25 -33.11 20.49 -1.43
C PHE A 25 -34.31 20.43 -0.46
N GLU A 26 -34.17 19.72 0.65
CA GLU A 26 -35.20 19.62 1.69
C GLU A 26 -35.48 20.99 2.33
N ALA A 27 -34.43 21.71 2.70
CA ALA A 27 -34.51 23.03 3.29
C ALA A 27 -35.08 24.07 2.32
N GLU A 28 -34.72 24.00 1.04
CA GLU A 28 -35.15 24.98 0.03
C GLU A 28 -36.55 24.70 -0.51
N PHE A 29 -36.94 23.43 -0.69
CA PHE A 29 -38.13 23.08 -1.48
C PHE A 29 -39.17 22.20 -0.78
N ALA A 30 -38.80 21.43 0.25
CA ALA A 30 -39.67 20.39 0.80
C ALA A 30 -40.19 20.64 2.22
N SER A 31 -39.62 21.58 2.98
CA SER A 31 -40.16 22.05 4.27
C SER A 31 -40.56 20.92 5.24
N GLY A 32 -39.70 19.92 5.41
CA GLY A 32 -39.94 18.80 6.34
C GLY A 32 -40.77 17.64 5.77
N LEU A 33 -41.18 17.68 4.50
CA LEU A 33 -41.95 16.59 3.87
C LEU A 33 -41.08 15.39 3.45
N LEU A 34 -39.77 15.58 3.40
CA LEU A 34 -38.82 14.57 2.97
C LEU A 34 -38.33 13.70 4.14
N PRO A 35 -38.05 12.40 3.93
CA PRO A 35 -37.47 11.53 4.93
C PRO A 35 -36.21 12.11 5.59
N ASN A 36 -35.98 11.73 6.86
CA ASN A 36 -34.75 12.10 7.59
C ASN A 36 -33.48 11.74 6.76
N PRO A 37 -32.53 12.69 6.58
CA PRO A 37 -31.34 12.47 5.75
C PRO A 37 -30.47 11.27 6.17
N ALA A 38 -30.34 10.99 7.47
CA ALA A 38 -29.58 9.84 7.96
C ALA A 38 -30.24 8.51 7.62
N LEU A 39 -31.58 8.44 7.69
CA LEU A 39 -32.34 7.26 7.25
C LEU A 39 -32.24 7.07 5.75
N PHE A 40 -32.38 8.17 4.99
CA PHE A 40 -32.24 8.15 3.54
C PHE A 40 -30.85 7.66 3.11
N ARG A 41 -29.78 8.18 3.74
CA ARG A 41 -28.39 7.73 3.50
C ARG A 41 -28.21 6.23 3.72
N SER A 42 -28.67 5.73 4.87
CA SER A 42 -28.57 4.31 5.20
C SER A 42 -29.29 3.47 4.13
N HIS A 43 -30.47 3.90 3.69
CA HIS A 43 -31.23 3.18 2.67
C HIS A 43 -30.57 3.27 1.28
N ALA A 44 -30.00 4.42 0.91
CA ALA A 44 -29.27 4.58 -0.35
C ALA A 44 -28.05 3.67 -0.41
N LEU A 45 -27.29 3.55 0.68
CA LEU A 45 -26.15 2.62 0.77
C LEU A 45 -26.60 1.15 0.69
N ASP A 46 -27.70 0.79 1.35
CA ASP A 46 -28.29 -0.55 1.25
C ASP A 46 -28.71 -0.88 -0.21
N ARG A 47 -29.11 0.12 -1.00
CA ARG A 47 -29.52 -0.03 -2.41
C ARG A 47 -28.39 0.04 -3.42
N ALA A 48 -27.27 0.69 -3.09
CA ALA A 48 -26.15 0.87 -4.02
C ALA A 48 -25.45 -0.45 -4.41
N ASP A 49 -25.78 -1.55 -3.73
CA ASP A 49 -25.19 -2.89 -3.94
C ASP A 49 -23.68 -2.83 -4.17
N LEU A 50 -22.98 -2.23 -3.20
CA LEU A 50 -21.54 -2.05 -3.24
C LEU A 50 -20.80 -3.40 -3.37
N LYS A 51 -21.41 -4.48 -2.89
CA LYS A 51 -20.86 -5.82 -3.10
C LYS A 51 -20.79 -6.13 -4.58
N THR A 52 -21.86 -5.98 -5.35
CA THR A 52 -21.81 -6.23 -6.80
C THR A 52 -20.86 -5.28 -7.51
N LEU A 53 -20.86 -3.98 -7.17
CA LEU A 53 -19.99 -2.98 -7.81
C LEU A 53 -18.49 -3.24 -7.59
N PHE A 54 -18.11 -3.80 -6.45
CA PHE A 54 -16.71 -4.03 -6.06
C PHE A 54 -16.37 -5.53 -5.94
N GLY A 55 -17.02 -6.39 -6.72
CA GLY A 55 -16.68 -7.81 -6.82
C GLY A 55 -16.82 -8.60 -5.51
N GLY A 56 -17.71 -8.16 -4.62
CA GLY A 56 -18.00 -8.73 -3.31
C GLY A 56 -17.03 -8.31 -2.21
N SER A 57 -15.99 -7.55 -2.56
CA SER A 57 -14.90 -7.23 -1.63
C SER A 57 -15.22 -6.05 -0.72
N LEU A 58 -16.11 -5.13 -1.12
CA LEU A 58 -16.39 -3.89 -0.40
C LEU A 58 -17.80 -3.90 0.20
N SER A 59 -17.91 -3.42 1.43
CA SER A 59 -19.17 -3.09 2.07
C SER A 59 -19.08 -1.74 2.77
N SER A 60 -20.21 -1.04 2.87
CA SER A 60 -20.29 0.17 3.66
C SER A 60 -21.62 0.26 4.39
N GLU A 61 -21.56 0.78 5.60
CA GLU A 61 -22.75 1.00 6.43
C GLU A 61 -22.61 2.24 7.30
N VAL A 62 -23.75 2.74 7.77
CA VAL A 62 -23.83 3.83 8.73
C VAL A 62 -24.25 3.25 10.06
N VAL A 63 -23.43 3.48 11.08
CA VAL A 63 -23.65 3.04 12.46
C VAL A 63 -23.78 4.25 13.38
N GLY A 64 -24.69 4.19 14.34
CA GLY A 64 -24.79 5.18 15.40
C GLY A 64 -23.79 4.94 16.51
N PHE A 65 -23.58 5.95 17.34
CA PHE A 65 -22.74 5.82 18.53
C PHE A 65 -23.29 4.72 19.48
N PRO A 66 -22.42 3.89 20.10
CA PRO A 66 -22.83 2.84 21.03
C PRO A 66 -23.83 3.33 22.09
N GLY A 67 -25.01 2.72 22.13
CA GLY A 67 -26.05 3.05 23.13
C GLY A 67 -26.86 4.31 22.83
N LYS A 68 -26.56 5.03 21.74
CA LYS A 68 -27.38 6.12 21.20
C LYS A 68 -27.56 6.01 19.69
N SER A 69 -27.64 4.79 19.14
CA SER A 69 -27.93 4.62 17.71
C SER A 69 -29.41 4.81 17.38
N ILE A 70 -29.70 5.24 16.15
CA ILE A 70 -31.08 5.32 15.63
C ILE A 70 -31.51 3.99 15.01
N ARG A 71 -30.60 3.33 14.26
CA ARG A 71 -30.94 2.17 13.42
C ARG A 71 -29.97 1.02 13.59
N ARG A 72 -28.66 1.29 13.47
CA ARG A 72 -27.63 0.26 13.58
C ARG A 72 -26.61 0.64 14.64
N GLU A 73 -26.39 -0.30 15.54
CA GLU A 73 -25.27 -0.31 16.49
C GLU A 73 -24.00 -0.83 15.79
N PRO A 74 -22.80 -0.62 16.38
CA PRO A 74 -21.59 -1.26 15.90
C PRO A 74 -21.74 -2.79 15.82
N THR A 75 -21.28 -3.39 14.72
CA THR A 75 -21.54 -4.82 14.43
C THR A 75 -20.70 -5.78 15.24
N ASP A 76 -19.61 -5.31 15.85
CA ASP A 76 -18.70 -6.12 16.66
C ASP A 76 -18.01 -5.28 17.75
N SER A 77 -17.39 -5.98 18.70
CA SER A 77 -16.67 -5.39 19.83
C SER A 77 -15.51 -4.49 19.40
N ASP A 78 -14.88 -4.80 18.27
CA ASP A 78 -13.73 -4.03 17.79
C ASP A 78 -14.20 -2.70 17.22
N MET A 79 -15.28 -2.71 16.44
CA MET A 79 -15.93 -1.50 15.95
C MET A 79 -16.42 -0.63 17.12
N ARG A 80 -17.05 -1.24 18.13
CA ARG A 80 -17.48 -0.52 19.34
C ARG A 80 -16.31 0.18 20.03
N ARG A 81 -15.21 -0.54 20.29
CA ARG A 81 -14.00 0.04 20.90
C ARG A 81 -13.41 1.16 20.06
N GLN A 82 -13.39 1.00 18.73
CA GLN A 82 -12.89 2.04 17.82
C GLN A 82 -13.76 3.30 17.89
N MET A 83 -15.08 3.15 17.96
CA MET A 83 -16.00 4.28 18.14
C MET A 83 -15.86 4.95 19.52
N GLU A 84 -15.67 4.19 20.58
CA GLU A 84 -15.42 4.73 21.91
C GLU A 84 -14.08 5.49 21.96
N SER A 85 -13.05 5.00 21.28
CA SER A 85 -11.74 5.68 21.20
C SER A 85 -11.82 7.05 20.51
N LEU A 86 -12.77 7.23 19.58
CA LEU A 86 -13.01 8.49 18.89
C LEU A 86 -13.58 9.60 19.80
N LEU A 87 -14.12 9.26 20.98
CA LEU A 87 -14.52 10.26 21.98
C LEU A 87 -13.32 10.89 22.70
N ILE A 88 -12.26 10.10 22.89
CA ILE A 88 -11.08 10.49 23.67
C ILE A 88 -10.01 11.11 22.76
N SER A 89 -10.04 10.75 21.46
CA SER A 89 -9.15 11.31 20.46
C SER A 89 -9.43 12.80 20.23
N SER A 90 -8.38 13.62 20.34
CA SER A 90 -8.42 15.02 19.88
C SER A 90 -8.50 15.12 18.37
N GLU A 91 -8.01 14.09 17.67
CA GLU A 91 -8.10 13.99 16.22
C GLU A 91 -9.46 13.40 15.83
N ARG A 92 -10.33 14.27 15.32
CA ARG A 92 -11.65 13.94 14.75
C ARG A 92 -11.53 13.33 13.35
N THR A 93 -10.58 12.42 13.19
CA THR A 93 -10.12 11.94 11.88
C THR A 93 -10.50 10.49 11.64
N LEU A 94 -10.18 10.02 10.43
CA LEU A 94 -10.38 8.65 9.97
C LEU A 94 -9.60 7.65 10.83
N VAL A 95 -10.27 6.63 11.36
CA VAL A 95 -9.63 5.48 12.01
C VAL A 95 -9.59 4.31 11.04
N THR A 96 -8.41 3.73 10.82
CA THR A 96 -8.25 2.53 9.98
C THR A 96 -7.70 1.38 10.80
N SER A 97 -8.08 0.16 10.41
CA SER A 97 -7.60 -1.06 11.06
C SER A 97 -7.64 -2.23 10.08
N VAL A 98 -6.80 -3.24 10.36
CA VAL A 98 -6.83 -4.52 9.67
C VAL A 98 -7.05 -5.61 10.70
N PHE A 99 -8.05 -6.46 10.47
CA PHE A 99 -8.35 -7.60 11.35
C PHE A 99 -8.79 -8.80 10.52
N THR A 100 -8.92 -9.95 11.16
CA THR A 100 -9.38 -11.18 10.52
C THR A 100 -10.80 -11.50 10.98
N LYS A 101 -11.70 -11.79 10.04
CA LYS A 101 -13.08 -12.17 10.30
C LYS A 101 -13.49 -13.25 9.31
N ASN A 102 -13.97 -14.40 9.79
CA ASN A 102 -14.40 -15.53 8.96
C ASN A 102 -13.34 -15.98 7.92
N ASP A 103 -12.06 -16.06 8.33
CA ASP A 103 -10.92 -16.34 7.44
C ASP A 103 -10.68 -15.28 6.34
N GLU A 104 -11.35 -14.13 6.38
CA GLU A 104 -11.06 -12.99 5.52
C GLU A 104 -10.18 -11.99 6.26
N THR A 105 -9.29 -11.31 5.52
CA THR A 105 -8.50 -10.19 6.06
C THR A 105 -9.22 -8.92 5.68
N ILE A 106 -9.83 -8.26 6.66
CA ILE A 106 -10.66 -7.09 6.46
C ILE A 106 -9.87 -5.84 6.79
N HIS A 107 -9.84 -4.91 5.84
CA HIS A 107 -9.45 -3.52 6.07
C HIS A 107 -10.70 -2.71 6.37
N ARG A 108 -10.81 -2.23 7.60
CA ARG A 108 -11.90 -1.36 8.04
C ARG A 108 -11.42 0.06 8.17
N SER A 109 -12.24 0.96 7.68
CA SER A 109 -12.04 2.39 7.78
C SER A 109 -13.32 3.02 8.33
N ILE A 110 -13.19 3.78 9.42
CA ILE A 110 -14.30 4.42 10.16
C ILE A 110 -14.19 5.92 10.01
N TRP A 111 -15.22 6.53 9.43
CA TRP A 111 -15.35 7.97 9.28
C TRP A 111 -16.40 8.52 10.25
N PRO A 112 -15.97 9.22 11.32
CA PRO A 112 -16.88 9.75 12.32
C PRO A 112 -17.79 10.85 11.78
N PHE A 113 -19.00 10.93 12.33
CA PHE A 113 -19.94 12.04 12.14
C PHE A 113 -20.14 12.77 13.45
N TYR A 114 -19.88 14.07 13.43
CA TYR A 114 -20.11 14.94 14.56
C TYR A 114 -21.35 15.80 14.32
N ALA A 115 -22.04 16.17 15.39
CA ALA A 115 -23.11 17.16 15.33
C ALA A 115 -22.53 18.52 14.94
N ILE A 116 -22.73 18.96 13.69
CA ILE A 116 -22.15 20.21 13.19
C ILE A 116 -23.08 21.42 13.33
N ASP A 117 -24.39 21.18 13.44
CA ASP A 117 -25.41 22.22 13.56
C ASP A 117 -26.57 21.80 14.48
N ASN A 118 -27.42 22.78 14.82
CA ASN A 118 -28.56 22.58 15.71
C ASN A 118 -29.64 21.70 15.08
N THR A 119 -29.75 21.65 13.75
CA THR A 119 -30.72 20.81 13.05
C THR A 119 -30.40 19.34 13.29
N CYS A 120 -29.12 18.96 13.18
CA CYS A 120 -28.63 17.61 13.51
C CYS A 120 -29.00 17.23 14.95
N VAL A 121 -28.68 18.11 15.91
CA VAL A 121 -28.92 17.88 17.33
C VAL A 121 -30.41 17.76 17.65
N ASN A 122 -31.22 18.69 17.13
CA ASN A 122 -32.65 18.75 17.42
C ASN A 122 -33.37 17.53 16.87
N CYS A 123 -33.13 17.19 15.60
CA CYS A 123 -33.78 16.06 14.96
C CYS A 123 -33.41 14.74 15.65
N HIS A 124 -32.13 14.52 15.99
CA HIS A 124 -31.72 13.31 16.71
C HIS A 124 -32.31 13.23 18.12
N ASN A 125 -32.29 14.35 18.86
CA ASN A 125 -32.88 14.39 20.21
C ASN A 125 -34.39 14.10 20.18
N GLU A 126 -35.11 14.65 19.20
CA GLU A 126 -36.54 14.40 19.03
C GLU A 126 -36.80 12.95 18.60
N THR A 127 -36.11 12.47 17.57
CA THR A 127 -36.27 11.11 17.02
C THR A 127 -35.99 10.03 18.07
N GLN A 128 -35.03 10.27 18.96
CA GLN A 128 -34.62 9.31 20.00
C GLN A 128 -35.28 9.57 21.36
N GLY A 129 -36.11 10.61 21.48
CA GLY A 129 -36.76 10.97 22.75
C GLY A 129 -35.79 11.37 23.86
N LEU A 130 -34.62 11.94 23.52
CA LEU A 130 -33.58 12.28 24.48
C LEU A 130 -33.90 13.58 25.24
N SER A 131 -33.73 13.55 26.56
CA SER A 131 -34.00 14.68 27.46
C SER A 131 -32.90 14.83 28.52
N GLY A 132 -32.82 16.00 29.15
CA GLY A 132 -31.84 16.28 30.19
C GLY A 132 -30.37 16.20 29.70
N GLU A 133 -29.53 15.52 30.47
CA GLU A 133 -28.09 15.38 30.20
C GLU A 133 -27.79 14.44 29.02
N ASP A 134 -28.73 13.56 28.65
CA ASP A 134 -28.55 12.58 27.59
C ASP A 134 -28.71 13.16 26.18
N ARG A 135 -29.13 14.42 26.08
CA ARG A 135 -29.29 15.12 24.80
C ARG A 135 -27.95 15.22 24.08
N TRP A 136 -27.99 14.98 22.77
CA TRP A 136 -26.96 15.41 21.86
C TRP A 136 -26.73 16.91 21.97
N LYS A 137 -25.48 17.31 21.78
CA LYS A 137 -24.99 18.68 21.76
C LYS A 137 -24.13 18.90 20.52
N LEU A 138 -23.94 20.16 20.15
CA LEU A 138 -23.02 20.53 19.09
C LEU A 138 -21.63 19.99 19.38
N GLY A 139 -21.03 19.33 18.40
CA GLY A 139 -19.71 18.71 18.48
C GLY A 139 -19.71 17.27 18.99
N ASP A 140 -20.84 16.70 19.42
CA ASP A 140 -20.91 15.30 19.87
C ASP A 140 -20.69 14.33 18.70
N LEU A 141 -20.01 13.21 18.97
CA LEU A 141 -19.87 12.10 18.03
C LEU A 141 -21.18 11.32 17.95
N MET A 142 -21.90 11.46 16.83
CA MET A 142 -23.22 10.86 16.65
C MET A 142 -23.16 9.44 16.08
N GLY A 143 -22.10 9.13 15.34
CA GLY A 143 -21.95 7.85 14.65
C GLY A 143 -20.78 7.86 13.69
N ALA A 144 -20.80 6.94 12.73
CA ALA A 144 -19.79 6.85 11.68
C ALA A 144 -20.33 6.15 10.43
N GLN A 145 -19.70 6.40 9.28
CA GLN A 145 -19.75 5.47 8.16
C GLN A 145 -18.54 4.56 8.23
N VAL A 146 -18.82 3.27 8.23
CA VAL A 146 -17.83 2.22 8.20
C VAL A 146 -17.74 1.73 6.76
N VAL A 147 -16.52 1.55 6.28
CA VAL A 147 -16.22 0.86 5.03
C VAL A 147 -15.30 -0.30 5.35
N GLU A 148 -15.70 -1.49 4.94
CA GLU A 148 -14.91 -2.70 5.09
C GLU A 148 -14.58 -3.26 3.71
N LYS A 149 -13.29 -3.53 3.46
CA LYS A 149 -12.80 -4.22 2.27
C LYS A 149 -12.13 -5.54 2.66
N ASN A 150 -12.53 -6.66 2.06
CA ASN A 150 -11.74 -7.88 2.10
C ASN A 150 -10.50 -7.71 1.23
N ILE A 151 -9.33 -7.62 1.87
CA ILE A 151 -8.03 -7.41 1.24
C ILE A 151 -7.21 -8.70 1.13
N LYS A 152 -7.77 -9.85 1.53
CA LYS A 152 -7.08 -11.16 1.45
C LYS A 152 -6.67 -11.52 0.02
N PRO A 153 -7.52 -11.36 -1.01
CA PRO A 153 -7.14 -11.67 -2.39
C PRO A 153 -5.94 -10.86 -2.88
N GLU A 154 -5.93 -9.54 -2.63
CA GLU A 154 -4.84 -8.65 -3.02
C GLU A 154 -3.56 -8.97 -2.25
N GLN A 155 -3.67 -9.29 -0.96
CA GLN A 155 -2.51 -9.72 -0.17
C GLN A 155 -1.91 -11.03 -0.70
N GLN A 156 -2.75 -11.99 -1.11
CA GLN A 156 -2.27 -13.25 -1.70
C GLN A 156 -1.59 -13.01 -3.05
N ALA A 157 -2.14 -12.15 -3.90
CA ALA A 157 -1.52 -11.75 -5.16
C ALA A 157 -0.15 -11.09 -4.93
N LEU A 158 -0.06 -10.12 -4.01
CA LEU A 158 1.20 -9.45 -3.68
C LEU A 158 2.26 -10.42 -3.13
N LYS A 159 1.86 -11.38 -2.28
CA LYS A 159 2.77 -12.42 -1.77
C LYS A 159 3.31 -13.30 -2.90
N ARG A 160 2.45 -13.72 -3.83
CA ARG A 160 2.84 -14.52 -4.99
C ARG A 160 3.80 -13.76 -5.90
N ASP A 161 3.50 -12.50 -6.18
CA ASP A 161 4.32 -11.66 -7.06
C ASP A 161 5.68 -11.35 -6.42
N SER A 162 5.68 -11.02 -5.12
CA SER A 162 6.92 -10.85 -4.34
C SER A 162 7.78 -12.10 -4.37
N LEU A 163 7.19 -13.29 -4.19
CA LEU A 163 7.91 -14.55 -4.27
C LEU A 163 8.54 -14.75 -5.66
N GLY A 164 7.78 -14.48 -6.73
CA GLY A 164 8.27 -14.55 -8.11
C GLY A 164 9.47 -13.62 -8.36
N ILE A 165 9.36 -12.36 -7.92
CA ILE A 165 10.44 -11.38 -8.05
C ILE A 165 11.67 -11.82 -7.24
N SER A 166 11.50 -12.28 -6.00
CA SER A 166 12.61 -12.77 -5.17
C SER A 166 13.34 -13.94 -5.81
N VAL A 167 12.61 -14.90 -6.40
CA VAL A 167 13.20 -16.04 -7.11
C VAL A 167 13.98 -15.58 -8.35
N LEU A 168 13.43 -14.65 -9.14
CA LEU A 168 14.13 -14.11 -10.31
C LEU A 168 15.42 -13.38 -9.93
N ILE A 169 15.37 -12.54 -8.90
CA ILE A 169 16.55 -11.83 -8.40
C ILE A 169 17.60 -12.83 -7.89
N PHE A 170 17.18 -13.86 -7.14
CA PHE A 170 18.07 -14.90 -6.66
C PHE A 170 18.83 -15.57 -7.81
N PHE A 171 18.13 -15.99 -8.87
CA PHE A 171 18.78 -16.62 -10.02
C PHE A 171 19.67 -15.65 -10.81
N ALA A 172 19.28 -14.39 -10.94
CA ALA A 172 20.11 -13.39 -11.61
C ALA A 172 21.43 -13.14 -10.86
N VAL A 173 21.36 -12.99 -9.53
CA VAL A 173 22.54 -12.83 -8.67
C VAL A 173 23.40 -14.09 -8.68
N PHE A 174 22.78 -15.27 -8.62
CA PHE A 174 23.48 -16.55 -8.69
C PHE A 174 24.23 -16.72 -10.02
N ALA A 175 23.56 -16.44 -11.14
CA ALA A 175 24.16 -16.52 -12.48
C ALA A 175 25.31 -15.51 -12.64
N LEU A 176 25.14 -14.28 -12.18
CA LEU A 176 26.20 -13.27 -12.21
C LEU A 176 27.41 -13.70 -11.38
N SER A 177 27.17 -14.18 -10.15
CA SER A 177 28.23 -14.67 -9.26
C SER A 177 28.97 -15.86 -9.86
N TYR A 178 28.24 -16.78 -10.50
CA TYR A 178 28.81 -17.92 -11.20
C TYR A 178 29.67 -17.49 -12.40
N CYS A 179 29.18 -16.56 -13.22
CA CYS A 179 29.95 -15.97 -14.32
C CYS A 179 31.24 -15.33 -13.81
N VAL A 180 31.16 -14.51 -12.76
CA VAL A 180 32.35 -13.89 -12.13
C VAL A 180 33.36 -14.96 -11.70
N ALA A 181 32.90 -16.01 -11.00
CA ALA A 181 33.77 -17.10 -10.58
C ALA A 181 34.44 -17.84 -11.75
N LEU A 182 33.71 -18.10 -12.83
CA LEU A 182 34.26 -18.70 -14.05
C LEU A 182 35.30 -17.79 -14.72
N PHE A 183 35.02 -16.49 -14.84
CA PHE A 183 35.97 -15.52 -15.39
C PHE A 183 37.23 -15.43 -14.54
N THR A 184 37.11 -15.37 -13.21
CA THR A 184 38.27 -15.35 -12.31
C THR A 184 39.11 -16.62 -12.47
N ARG A 185 38.46 -17.80 -12.57
CA ARG A 185 39.15 -19.07 -12.79
C ARG A 185 39.86 -19.10 -14.14
N GLN A 186 39.24 -18.63 -15.22
CA GLN A 186 39.89 -18.56 -16.53
C GLN A 186 41.10 -17.62 -16.53
N ILE A 187 41.00 -16.46 -15.88
CA ILE A 187 42.13 -15.53 -15.75
C ILE A 187 43.29 -16.20 -15.00
N PHE A 188 43.00 -16.90 -13.91
CA PHE A 188 44.01 -17.63 -13.15
C PHE A 188 44.69 -18.72 -13.99
N LEU A 189 43.90 -19.58 -14.64
CA LEU A 189 44.41 -20.64 -15.52
C LEU A 189 45.23 -20.08 -16.68
N THR A 190 44.80 -18.96 -17.27
CA THR A 190 45.54 -18.31 -18.36
C THR A 190 46.88 -17.78 -17.87
N LYS A 191 46.93 -17.19 -16.67
CA LYS A 191 48.19 -16.74 -16.06
C LYS A 191 49.12 -17.92 -15.74
N GLU A 192 48.58 -19.01 -15.24
CA GLU A 192 49.34 -20.23 -14.95
C GLU A 192 49.89 -20.88 -16.23
N LEU A 193 49.05 -21.01 -17.27
CA LEU A 193 49.47 -21.49 -18.59
C LEU A 193 50.52 -20.58 -19.23
N GLN A 194 50.36 -19.26 -19.13
CA GLN A 194 51.39 -18.31 -19.60
C GLN A 194 52.70 -18.48 -18.85
N MET A 195 52.65 -18.64 -17.52
CA MET A 195 53.84 -18.89 -16.71
C MET A 195 54.55 -20.16 -17.18
N LEU A 196 53.83 -21.29 -17.29
CA LEU A 196 54.37 -22.57 -17.78
C LEU A 196 54.88 -22.48 -19.23
N ALA A 197 54.25 -21.66 -20.07
CA ALA A 197 54.64 -21.46 -21.46
C ALA A 197 55.83 -20.50 -21.64
N THR A 198 56.17 -19.69 -20.64
CA THR A 198 57.30 -18.74 -20.68
C THR A 198 58.47 -19.12 -19.78
N THR A 199 58.29 -20.08 -18.88
CA THR A 199 59.28 -20.51 -17.89
C THR A 199 59.61 -21.98 -18.11
N ASP A 200 60.88 -22.33 -18.07
CA ASP A 200 61.35 -23.71 -18.13
C ASP A 200 61.04 -24.45 -16.82
N ALA A 201 60.35 -25.58 -16.90
CA ALA A 201 59.84 -26.30 -15.74
C ALA A 201 60.94 -26.91 -14.85
N MET A 202 62.13 -27.17 -15.39
CA MET A 202 63.23 -27.79 -14.65
C MET A 202 64.12 -26.75 -13.97
N THR A 203 64.22 -25.55 -14.52
CA THR A 203 65.16 -24.52 -14.07
C THR A 203 64.50 -23.28 -13.47
N GLY A 204 63.19 -23.07 -13.69
CA GLY A 204 62.48 -21.87 -13.26
C GLY A 204 62.90 -20.59 -14.01
N CYS A 205 63.78 -20.71 -15.02
CA CYS A 205 64.26 -19.60 -15.83
C CYS A 205 63.34 -19.34 -17.03
N ILE A 206 63.40 -18.13 -17.60
CA ILE A 206 62.65 -17.80 -18.83
C ILE A 206 63.07 -18.76 -19.94
N ASN A 207 62.10 -19.35 -20.63
CA ASN A 207 62.40 -20.29 -21.69
C ASN A 207 63.05 -19.61 -22.90
N ARG A 208 63.77 -20.42 -23.66
CA ARG A 208 64.58 -19.97 -24.80
C ARG A 208 63.77 -19.18 -25.85
N ARG A 209 62.52 -19.59 -26.10
CA ARG A 209 61.64 -18.94 -27.09
C ARG A 209 61.28 -17.52 -26.66
N GLU A 210 60.86 -17.35 -25.42
CA GLU A 210 60.51 -16.04 -24.85
C GLU A 210 61.74 -15.14 -24.73
N MET A 211 62.90 -15.70 -24.35
CA MET A 211 64.18 -14.99 -24.34
C MET A 211 64.53 -14.40 -25.72
N TYR A 212 64.46 -15.20 -26.80
CA TYR A 212 64.75 -14.69 -28.15
C TYR A 212 63.74 -13.64 -28.62
N LYS A 213 62.45 -13.78 -28.25
CA LYS A 213 61.42 -12.79 -28.57
C LYS A 213 61.76 -11.42 -27.95
N ARG A 214 62.22 -11.40 -26.70
CA ARG A 214 62.65 -10.17 -26.01
C ARG A 214 63.91 -9.56 -26.66
N ILE A 215 64.90 -10.37 -27.02
CA ILE A 215 66.12 -9.92 -27.71
C ILE A 215 65.76 -9.28 -29.06
N ASN A 216 64.94 -9.94 -29.88
CA ASN A 216 64.50 -9.41 -31.18
C ASN A 216 63.73 -8.09 -31.05
N HIS A 217 62.88 -7.96 -30.01
CA HIS A 217 62.17 -6.72 -29.73
C HIS A 217 63.14 -5.56 -29.40
N LEU A 218 64.14 -5.81 -28.56
CA LEU A 218 65.16 -4.82 -28.20
C LEU A 218 66.01 -4.40 -29.41
N GLN A 219 66.39 -5.37 -30.26
CA GLN A 219 67.13 -5.10 -31.50
C GLN A 219 66.30 -4.31 -32.53
N GLY A 220 64.99 -4.59 -32.64
CA GLY A 220 64.07 -3.82 -33.48
C GLY A 220 63.88 -2.36 -33.02
N TYR A 221 63.90 -2.12 -31.70
CA TYR A 221 63.85 -0.77 -31.11
C TYR A 221 65.11 0.05 -31.40
N SER A 222 66.28 -0.60 -31.37
CA SER A 222 67.56 0.03 -31.72
C SER A 222 67.57 0.52 -33.19
N LYS A 223 66.98 -0.26 -34.11
CA LYS A 223 66.92 0.10 -35.54
C LYS A 223 66.05 1.31 -35.86
N ARG A 224 64.97 1.56 -35.10
CA ARG A 224 64.05 2.71 -35.32
C ARG A 224 64.55 4.03 -34.70
N ARG A 225 65.39 3.99 -33.67
CA ARG A 225 65.99 5.22 -33.09
C ARG A 225 67.01 5.87 -34.03
N CYS A 226 67.73 5.09 -34.82
CA CYS A 226 68.72 5.62 -35.75
C CYS A 226 68.11 6.31 -36.99
N THR A 227 66.83 6.09 -37.30
CA THR A 227 66.17 6.71 -38.47
C THR A 227 65.49 8.05 -38.18
N ASN A 228 65.23 8.41 -36.92
CA ASN A 228 64.55 9.66 -36.54
C ASN A 228 65.49 10.78 -36.05
N ALA A 229 66.81 10.61 -36.15
CA ALA A 229 67.81 11.62 -35.75
C ALA A 229 68.41 12.37 -36.96
N ARG A 230 67.62 12.57 -38.02
CA ARG A 230 67.96 13.43 -39.16
C ARG A 230 66.86 14.46 -39.37
N TYR A 231 66.88 15.55 -38.61
CA TYR A 231 66.40 16.88 -38.99
C TYR A 231 67.18 17.90 -38.17
#